data_AF-A0A2N3C681-F1
#
_entry.id   AF-A0A2N3C681-F1
#
_cell.length_a   1.000
_cell.length_b   1.000
_cell.length_c   1.000
_cell.angle_alpha   90.00
_cell.angle_beta   90.00
_cell.angle_gamma   90.00
#
_symmetry.space_group_name_H-M   'P 1'
#
loop_
_entity.id
_entity.type
_entity.pdbx_description
1 polymer ?
#
loop_
_entity_poly.entity_id
_entity_poly.type
_entity_poly.pdbx_seq_one_letter_code
_entity_poly.pdbx_strand_id
1 'polypeptide(L)'
;MNEDDEHRIAARLARIMAMICVRNSMLEHLHAGQVPITRVGDYSDVFVLDADGQRIPWTEVSRIDDDEMRDLMRQIVNRLYTFHLKADDAAFRDEIERWLPVAEKWDEPSEDAGFIRQTGEFRE
;
A
#
# COMPACT_ATOMS: atom_id res chain seq x y z
N MET A 1 28.70 -11.35 3.48
CA MET A 1 27.49 -11.28 2.66
C MET A 1 27.92 -10.69 1.33
N ASN A 2 27.52 -11.28 0.20
CA ASN A 2 27.83 -10.70 -1.11
C ASN A 2 26.66 -9.81 -1.59
N GLU A 3 26.88 -9.05 -2.66
CA GLU A 3 25.87 -8.15 -3.23
C GLU A 3 24.57 -8.89 -3.58
N ASP A 4 24.67 -10.10 -4.15
CA ASP A 4 23.49 -10.93 -4.45
C ASP A 4 22.68 -11.31 -3.20
N ASP A 5 23.36 -11.60 -2.08
CA ASP A 5 22.72 -11.90 -0.80
C ASP A 5 22.00 -10.65 -0.25
N GLU A 6 22.61 -9.47 -0.36
CA GLU A 6 22.02 -8.18 0.04
C GLU A 6 20.75 -7.90 -0.75
N HIS A 7 20.81 -8.01 -2.08
CA HIS A 7 19.67 -7.85 -2.96
C HIS A 7 18.53 -8.83 -2.63
N ARG A 8 18.87 -10.10 -2.40
CA ARG A 8 17.87 -11.12 -2.04
C ARG A 8 17.21 -10.83 -0.69
N ILE A 9 17.99 -10.41 0.31
CA ILE A 9 17.47 -10.08 1.64
C ILE A 9 16.59 -8.84 1.57
N ALA A 10 17.04 -7.77 0.92
CA ALA A 10 16.27 -6.55 0.73
C ALA A 10 14.93 -6.83 0.03
N ALA A 11 14.93 -7.64 -1.03
CA ALA A 11 13.70 -7.99 -1.75
C ALA A 11 12.72 -8.82 -0.92
N ARG A 12 13.23 -9.64 0.01
CA ARG A 12 12.39 -10.42 0.92
C ARG A 12 11.81 -9.54 2.03
N LEU A 13 12.61 -8.65 2.61
CA LEU A 13 12.18 -7.68 3.63
C LEU A 13 11.13 -6.72 3.07
N ALA A 14 11.37 -6.15 1.88
CA ALA A 14 10.45 -5.24 1.23
C ALA A 14 9.07 -5.87 0.99
N ARG A 15 9.03 -7.12 0.50
CA ARG A 15 7.76 -7.83 0.27
C ARG A 15 7.01 -8.11 1.56
N ILE A 16 7.68 -8.58 2.60
CA ILE A 16 7.00 -8.91 3.86
C ILE A 16 6.55 -7.64 4.60
N MET A 17 7.33 -6.56 4.57
CA MET A 17 6.93 -5.26 5.13
C MET A 17 5.74 -4.67 4.37
N ALA A 18 5.75 -4.72 3.04
CA ALA A 18 4.61 -4.25 2.24
C ALA A 18 3.33 -5.05 2.55
N MET A 19 3.45 -6.38 2.63
CA MET A 19 2.31 -7.25 2.92
C MET A 19 1.74 -6.97 4.32
N ILE A 20 2.59 -6.98 5.34
CA ILE A 20 2.15 -6.96 6.72
C ILE A 20 1.82 -5.53 7.18
N CYS A 21 2.60 -4.51 6.78
CA CYS A 21 2.43 -3.15 7.27
C CYS A 21 1.56 -2.25 6.37
N VAL A 22 1.38 -2.60 5.09
CA VAL A 22 0.64 -1.73 4.15
C VAL A 22 -0.62 -2.41 3.61
N ARG A 23 -0.49 -3.61 3.03
CA ARG A 23 -1.63 -4.33 2.47
C ARG A 23 -2.62 -4.74 3.57
N ASN A 24 -2.13 -5.38 4.63
CA ASN A 24 -2.93 -5.80 5.80
C ASN A 24 -3.27 -4.63 6.75
N SER A 25 -3.72 -3.52 6.19
CA SER A 25 -4.18 -2.34 6.94
C SER A 25 -5.61 -1.97 6.52
N MET A 26 -6.06 -0.77 6.89
CA MET A 26 -7.28 -0.17 6.34
C MET A 26 -7.36 -0.25 4.81
N LEU A 27 -6.22 -0.31 4.12
CA LEU A 27 -6.14 -0.49 2.67
C LEU A 27 -6.86 -1.76 2.18
N GLU A 28 -6.80 -2.86 2.93
CA GLU A 28 -7.54 -4.10 2.61
C GLU A 28 -9.05 -3.87 2.68
N HIS A 29 -9.53 -3.13 3.68
CA HIS A 29 -10.96 -2.84 3.82
C HIS A 29 -11.49 -1.96 2.68
N LEU A 30 -10.67 -1.00 2.22
CA LEU A 30 -11.01 -0.16 1.07
C LEU A 30 -11.08 -0.99 -0.22
N HIS A 31 -10.31 -2.07 -0.30
CA HIS A 31 -10.22 -2.93 -1.46
C HIS A 31 -11.25 -4.08 -1.45
N ALA A 32 -11.59 -4.63 -0.29
CA ALA A 32 -12.51 -5.76 -0.13
C ALA A 32 -14.00 -5.41 -0.37
N GLY A 33 -14.29 -4.21 -0.91
CA GLY A 33 -15.63 -3.83 -1.32
C GLY A 33 -16.15 -4.67 -2.50
N GLN A 34 -17.47 -4.69 -2.71
CA GLN A 34 -18.03 -5.35 -3.89
C GLN A 34 -17.70 -4.58 -5.17
N VAL A 35 -17.07 -5.26 -6.11
CA VAL A 35 -16.91 -4.77 -7.49
C VAL A 35 -18.22 -5.01 -8.25
N PRO A 36 -18.80 -3.98 -8.87
CA PRO A 36 -20.05 -4.08 -9.60
C PRO A 36 -19.86 -4.78 -10.94
N ILE A 37 -20.94 -5.32 -11.47
CA ILE A 37 -20.95 -5.93 -12.80
C ILE A 37 -21.20 -4.84 -13.85
N THR A 38 -20.37 -4.80 -14.88
CA THR A 38 -20.58 -4.01 -16.11
C THR A 38 -21.00 -4.92 -17.27
N ARG A 39 -21.87 -4.42 -18.17
CA ARG A 39 -22.25 -5.10 -19.42
C ARG A 39 -21.45 -4.65 -20.63
N VAL A 40 -20.77 -3.50 -20.55
CA VAL A 40 -19.99 -2.91 -21.65
C VAL A 40 -18.48 -3.09 -21.46
N GLY A 41 -18.03 -3.41 -20.24
CA GLY A 41 -16.63 -3.76 -19.93
C GLY A 41 -15.77 -2.57 -19.49
N ASP A 42 -16.14 -1.35 -19.85
CA ASP A 42 -15.44 -0.11 -19.46
C ASP A 42 -16.07 0.61 -18.25
N TYR A 43 -17.06 -0.02 -17.62
CA TYR A 43 -17.81 0.51 -16.45
C TYR A 43 -18.58 1.82 -16.69
N SER A 44 -18.68 2.31 -17.92
CA SER A 44 -19.50 3.49 -18.24
C SER A 44 -21.00 3.30 -18.00
N ASP A 45 -21.46 2.04 -17.91
CA ASP A 45 -22.84 1.67 -17.57
C ASP A 45 -23.09 1.50 -16.06
N VAL A 46 -22.07 1.71 -15.22
CA VAL A 46 -22.14 1.56 -13.77
C VAL A 46 -22.06 2.93 -13.08
N PHE A 47 -22.88 3.13 -12.05
CA PHE A 47 -22.87 4.34 -11.25
C PHE A 47 -23.24 4.03 -9.79
N VAL A 48 -22.84 4.92 -8.89
CA VAL A 48 -23.31 4.95 -7.50
C VAL A 48 -24.45 5.94 -7.42
N LEU A 49 -25.54 5.54 -6.77
CA LEU A 49 -26.59 6.46 -6.34
C LEU A 49 -26.34 6.79 -4.88
N ASP A 50 -26.09 8.06 -4.56
CA ASP A 50 -25.96 8.50 -3.18
C ASP A 50 -27.33 8.81 -2.54
N ALA A 51 -27.30 9.23 -1.27
CA ALA A 51 -28.51 9.52 -0.51
C ALA A 51 -29.29 10.75 -1.02
N ASP A 52 -28.64 11.67 -1.73
CA ASP A 52 -29.26 12.85 -2.34
C ASP A 52 -29.76 12.58 -3.77
N GLY A 53 -29.57 11.35 -4.26
CA GLY A 53 -30.00 10.92 -5.59
C GLY A 53 -29.03 11.30 -6.70
N GLN A 54 -27.81 11.75 -6.36
CA GLN A 54 -26.77 11.98 -7.36
C GLN A 54 -26.28 10.64 -7.91
N ARG A 55 -26.17 10.57 -9.25
CA ARG A 55 -25.54 9.46 -9.95
C ARG A 55 -24.08 9.80 -10.21
N ILE A 56 -23.17 9.10 -9.55
CA ILE A 56 -21.73 9.27 -9.71
C ILE A 56 -21.23 8.13 -10.60
N PRO A 57 -20.66 8.40 -11.79
CA PRO A 57 -20.10 7.36 -12.65
C PRO A 57 -19.09 6.51 -11.89
N TRP A 58 -19.09 5.19 -12.07
CA TRP A 58 -18.18 4.30 -11.34
C TRP A 58 -16.71 4.71 -11.47
N THR A 59 -16.33 5.15 -12.67
CA THR A 59 -14.98 5.67 -13.02
C THR A 59 -14.58 6.94 -12.28
N GLU A 60 -15.54 7.62 -11.65
CA GLU A 60 -15.31 8.84 -10.87
C GLU A 60 -15.43 8.59 -9.36
N VAL A 61 -15.77 7.37 -8.94
CA VAL A 61 -15.90 7.03 -7.52
C VAL A 61 -14.53 6.64 -6.97
N SER A 62 -14.16 7.19 -5.81
CA SER A 62 -12.95 6.78 -5.09
C SER A 62 -13.05 5.33 -4.60
N ARG A 63 -12.44 4.40 -5.35
CA ARG A 63 -12.40 2.96 -5.09
C ARG A 63 -11.14 2.38 -5.72
N ILE A 64 -10.34 1.65 -4.97
CA ILE A 64 -9.11 1.04 -5.50
C ILE A 64 -9.43 -0.37 -5.99
N ASP A 65 -9.39 -0.59 -7.31
CA ASP A 65 -9.63 -1.91 -7.92
C ASP A 65 -8.42 -2.87 -7.83
N ASP A 66 -8.56 -4.10 -8.33
CA ASP A 66 -7.51 -5.14 -8.31
C ASP A 66 -6.22 -4.75 -9.03
N ASP A 67 -6.34 -4.06 -10.16
CA ASP A 67 -5.19 -3.68 -10.98
C ASP A 67 -4.50 -2.44 -10.39
N GLU A 68 -5.28 -1.47 -9.91
CA GLU A 68 -4.79 -0.31 -9.17
C GLU A 68 -4.09 -0.73 -7.88
N MET A 69 -4.67 -1.69 -7.16
CA MET A 69 -4.07 -2.25 -5.95
C MET A 69 -2.76 -2.98 -6.25
N ARG A 70 -2.74 -3.79 -7.31
CA ARG A 70 -1.52 -4.47 -7.75
C ARG A 70 -0.42 -3.48 -8.10
N ASP A 71 -0.76 -2.41 -8.80
CA ASP A 71 0.20 -1.37 -9.14
C ASP A 71 0.71 -0.64 -7.89
N LEU A 72 -0.19 -0.25 -6.99
CA LEU A 72 0.15 0.37 -5.71
C LEU A 72 1.14 -0.49 -4.91
N MET A 73 0.83 -1.78 -4.73
CA MET A 73 1.68 -2.71 -3.99
C MET A 73 3.03 -2.94 -4.69
N ARG A 74 3.05 -3.00 -6.02
CA ARG A 74 4.31 -3.07 -6.80
C ARG A 74 5.20 -1.84 -6.53
N GLN A 75 4.63 -0.65 -6.56
CA GLN A 75 5.37 0.58 -6.29
C GLN A 75 5.91 0.61 -4.85
N ILE A 76 5.10 0.22 -3.87
CA ILE A 76 5.51 0.16 -2.45
C ILE A 76 6.66 -0.83 -2.26
N VAL A 77 6.55 -2.05 -2.78
CA VAL A 77 7.60 -3.08 -2.67
C VAL A 77 8.90 -2.59 -3.30
N ASN A 78 8.83 -2.00 -4.50
CA ASN A 78 10.01 -1.47 -5.17
C ASN A 78 10.67 -0.33 -4.37
N ARG A 79 9.88 0.60 -3.81
CA ARG A 79 10.40 1.70 -2.98
C ARG A 79 11.06 1.20 -1.70
N LEU A 80 10.44 0.26 -0.99
CA LEU A 80 11.02 -0.36 0.21
C LEU A 80 12.32 -1.12 -0.11
N TYR A 81 12.34 -1.85 -1.22
CA TYR A 81 13.53 -2.53 -1.70
C TYR A 81 14.66 -1.54 -2.01
N THR A 82 14.37 -0.46 -2.74
CA THR A 82 15.35 0.60 -3.00
C THR A 82 15.84 1.25 -1.71
N PHE A 83 14.94 1.52 -0.76
CA PHE A 83 15.31 2.07 0.54
C PHE A 83 16.33 1.18 1.26
N HIS A 84 16.09 -0.13 1.31
CA HIS A 84 17.04 -1.08 1.92
C HIS A 84 18.41 -1.10 1.25
N LEU A 85 18.48 -0.92 -0.07
CA LEU A 85 19.75 -0.91 -0.80
C LEU A 85 20.48 0.43 -0.78
N LYS A 86 19.76 1.54 -0.59
CA LYS A 86 20.28 2.90 -0.74
C LYS A 86 20.34 3.70 0.55
N ALA A 87 19.95 3.12 1.68
CA ALA A 87 19.97 3.81 2.97
C ALA A 87 21.34 4.43 3.34
N ASP A 88 22.44 3.88 2.83
CA ASP A 88 23.79 4.39 3.06
C ASP A 88 24.31 5.37 1.99
N ASP A 89 23.55 5.58 0.92
CA ASP A 89 23.88 6.55 -0.11
C ASP A 89 23.60 7.98 0.37
N ALA A 90 24.60 8.86 0.28
CA ALA A 90 24.50 10.22 0.79
C ALA A 90 23.40 11.05 0.09
N ALA A 91 23.27 10.92 -1.24
CA ALA A 91 22.25 11.65 -1.97
C ALA A 91 20.83 11.15 -1.65
N PHE A 92 20.69 9.85 -1.38
CA PHE A 92 19.43 9.30 -0.90
C PHE A 92 19.08 9.76 0.52
N ARG A 93 20.07 9.88 1.41
CA ARG A 93 19.87 10.43 2.77
C ARG A 93 19.40 11.89 2.73
N ASP A 94 20.00 12.73 1.87
CA ASP A 94 19.56 14.13 1.69
C ASP A 94 18.08 14.21 1.27
N GLU A 95 17.63 13.30 0.40
CA GLU A 95 16.22 13.24 0.00
C GLU A 95 15.31 12.79 1.16
N ILE A 96 15.73 11.84 2.00
CA ILE A 96 14.99 11.46 3.22
C ILE A 96 14.83 12.67 4.16
N GLU A 97 15.93 13.38 4.43
CA GLU A 97 15.93 14.55 5.32
C GLU A 97 15.00 15.66 4.81
N ARG A 98 14.90 15.83 3.49
CA ARG A 98 13.98 16.78 2.86
C ARG A 98 12.51 16.47 3.16
N TRP A 99 12.13 15.20 3.24
CA TRP A 99 10.75 14.78 3.49
C TRP A 99 10.41 14.65 4.98
N LEU A 100 11.41 14.59 5.86
CA LEU A 100 11.22 14.42 7.30
C LEU A 100 10.25 15.45 7.92
N PRO A 101 10.34 16.78 7.62
CA PRO A 101 9.42 17.77 8.19
C PRO A 101 7.97 17.61 7.70
N VAL A 102 7.75 16.93 6.57
CA VAL A 102 6.40 16.62 6.08
C VAL A 102 5.85 15.41 6.83
N ALA A 103 6.68 14.39 7.03
CA ALA A 103 6.32 13.19 7.79
C ALA A 103 6.01 13.49 9.26
N GLU A 104 6.76 14.40 9.88
CA GLU A 104 6.54 14.85 11.27
C GLU A 104 5.20 15.56 11.50
N LYS A 105 4.45 15.91 10.45
CA LYS A 105 3.10 16.46 10.57
C LYS A 105 2.04 15.39 10.77
N TRP A 106 2.37 14.12 10.57
CA TRP A 106 1.46 13.01 10.83
C TRP A 106 1.39 12.77 12.33
N ASP A 107 0.31 12.13 12.77
CA ASP A 107 0.15 11.76 14.18
C ASP A 107 1.32 10.87 14.64
N GLU A 108 1.73 11.03 15.90
CA GLU A 108 2.79 10.20 16.47
C GLU A 108 2.40 8.71 16.43
N PRO A 109 3.34 7.82 16.07
CA PRO A 109 3.05 6.40 16.00
C PRO A 109 2.77 5.84 17.41
N SER A 110 1.79 4.95 17.50
CA SER A 110 1.51 4.14 18.69
C SER A 110 1.55 2.66 18.34
N GLU A 111 1.78 1.80 19.34
CA GLU A 111 1.81 0.36 19.13
C GLU A 111 0.43 -0.17 18.73
N ASP A 112 0.36 -0.87 17.60
CA ASP A 112 -0.86 -1.51 17.13
C ASP A 112 -1.02 -2.91 17.75
N ALA A 113 -1.86 -3.02 18.79
CA ALA A 113 -2.16 -4.29 19.44
C ALA A 113 -2.91 -5.30 18.56
N GLY A 114 -3.60 -4.85 17.51
CA GLY A 114 -4.22 -5.73 16.50
C GLY A 114 -3.18 -6.39 15.61
N PHE A 115 -2.18 -5.62 15.19
CA PHE A 115 -1.02 -6.08 14.44
C PHE A 115 -0.19 -7.13 15.19
N ILE A 116 0.04 -6.92 16.49
CA ILE A 116 0.80 -7.85 17.35
C ILE A 116 0.07 -9.19 17.50
N ARG A 117 -1.27 -9.19 17.58
CA ARG A 117 -2.05 -10.43 17.72
C ARG A 117 -2.07 -11.28 16.45
N GLN A 118 -2.22 -10.65 15.28
CA GLN A 118 -2.18 -11.38 14.00
C GLN A 118 -0.82 -12.05 13.75
N THR A 119 0.29 -11.45 14.18
CA THR A 119 1.64 -12.05 14.02
C THR A 119 1.92 -13.20 14.99
N GLY A 120 1.15 -13.32 16.09
CA GLY A 120 1.25 -14.42 17.05
C GLY A 120 0.53 -15.70 16.62
N GLU A 121 -0.50 -15.60 15.79
CA GLU A 121 -1.33 -16.74 15.33
C GLU A 121 -0.69 -17.54 14.17
N PHE A 122 0.30 -17.00 13.47
CA PHE A 122 1.04 -17.70 12.40
C PHE A 122 2.14 -18.67 12.91
N ARG A 123 2.13 -19.03 14.19
CA ARG A 123 3.03 -20.03 14.77
C ARG A 123 2.27 -21.31 15.13
N GLU A 124 1.96 -22.12 14.13
CA GLU A 124 1.74 -23.58 14.26
C GLU A 124 2.38 -24.35 13.10
#